data_AF-A0A194XTQ7-F1
#
_entry.id   AF-A0A194XTQ7-F1
#
_cell.length_a   1.000
_cell.length_b   1.000
_cell.length_c   1.000
_cell.angle_alpha   90.00
_cell.angle_beta   90.00
_cell.angle_gamma   90.00
#
_symmetry.space_group_name_H-M   'P 1'
#
loop_
_entity.id
_entity.type
_entity.pdbx_description
1 polymer ?
#
loop_
_entity_poly.entity_id
_entity_poly.type
_entity_poly.pdbx_seq_one_letter_code
_entity_poly.pdbx_strand_id
1 'polypeptide(L)'
;MDDGSSPPLSTFTYPGLPRSALTFTWQNRTMRAGPMQLVFYNRCLERYAARHTWIAILDADEYIETPGPETFREVLESFEHNRSVGALGINWKVHTSSGLKTRPSSSRKAFTSCAFDGNGTINQYIKSVVKTSFGATAANPHKFRFAGKAVTVG
;
A
#
# COMPACT_ATOMS: atom_id res chain seq x y z
N MET A 1 -2.96 -0.10 11.15
CA MET A 1 -3.42 1.10 11.89
C MET A 1 -4.81 0.82 12.38
N ASP A 2 -5.14 1.28 13.57
CA ASP A 2 -6.38 0.95 14.26
C ASP A 2 -7.05 2.25 14.70
N ASP A 3 -8.30 2.47 14.33
CA ASP A 3 -9.09 3.60 14.78
C ASP A 3 -10.35 3.16 15.54
N GLY A 4 -10.25 2.04 16.26
CA GLY A 4 -11.23 1.54 17.21
C GLY A 4 -11.78 0.16 16.88
N SER A 5 -10.99 -0.73 16.31
CA SER A 5 -11.33 -2.15 16.21
C SER A 5 -11.62 -2.75 17.59
N SER A 6 -12.55 -3.71 17.63
CA SER A 6 -12.89 -4.46 18.83
C SER A 6 -12.88 -5.97 18.50
N PRO A 7 -11.90 -6.75 19.01
CA PRO A 7 -10.76 -6.30 19.81
C PRO A 7 -9.77 -5.43 18.99
N PRO A 8 -8.88 -4.65 19.64
CA PRO A 8 -7.90 -3.84 18.93
C PRO A 8 -7.02 -4.67 18.01
N LEU A 9 -6.63 -4.14 16.85
CA LEU A 9 -5.78 -4.85 15.89
C LEU A 9 -4.44 -5.27 16.51
N SER A 10 -3.94 -4.50 17.48
CA SER A 10 -2.70 -4.80 18.19
C SER A 10 -2.73 -6.08 19.03
N THR A 11 -3.90 -6.61 19.34
CA THR A 11 -4.05 -7.84 20.13
C THR A 11 -4.12 -9.10 19.26
N PHE A 12 -4.23 -8.95 17.94
CA PHE A 12 -4.25 -10.10 17.05
C PHE A 12 -2.85 -10.71 16.90
N THR A 13 -2.80 -12.04 16.88
CA THR A 13 -1.63 -12.77 16.40
C THR A 13 -1.68 -12.78 14.88
N TYR A 14 -0.61 -12.34 14.24
CA TYR A 14 -0.47 -12.30 12.77
C TYR A 14 0.44 -13.46 12.34
N PRO A 15 -0.12 -14.62 11.92
CA PRO A 15 0.68 -15.78 11.60
C PRO A 15 1.65 -15.49 10.44
N GLY A 16 2.89 -15.94 10.57
CA GLY A 16 3.93 -15.74 9.56
C GLY A 16 4.58 -14.35 9.55
N LEU A 17 4.16 -13.42 10.42
CA LEU A 17 4.79 -12.12 10.57
C LEU A 17 5.41 -11.98 11.96
N PRO A 18 6.72 -11.74 12.08
CA PRO A 18 7.34 -11.53 13.38
C PRO A 18 6.82 -10.21 13.99
N ARG A 19 6.55 -10.21 15.30
CA ARG A 19 6.02 -9.03 16.00
C ARG A 19 6.92 -7.79 15.85
N SER A 20 8.23 -8.01 15.72
CA SER A 20 9.25 -6.97 15.50
C SER A 20 9.12 -6.25 14.15
N ALA A 21 8.48 -6.88 13.16
CA ALA A 21 8.18 -6.24 11.86
C ALA A 21 6.89 -5.40 11.89
N LEU A 22 6.13 -5.44 12.99
CA LEU A 22 4.82 -4.80 13.11
C LEU A 22 4.87 -3.58 14.03
N THR A 23 4.50 -2.41 13.51
CA THR A 23 4.14 -1.26 14.34
C THR A 23 2.63 -1.05 14.33
N PHE A 24 2.06 -0.88 15.53
CA PHE A 24 0.65 -0.53 15.69
C PHE A 24 0.54 0.93 16.06
N THR A 25 -0.30 1.65 15.32
CA THR A 25 -0.72 3.01 15.65
C THR A 25 -2.21 2.98 15.89
N TRP A 26 -2.61 3.40 17.08
CA TRP A 26 -4.01 3.57 17.46
C TRP A 26 -4.43 5.03 17.37
N GLN A 27 -5.69 5.28 17.01
CA GLN A 27 -6.31 6.59 17.07
C GLN A 27 -7.70 6.50 17.71
N ASN A 28 -7.99 7.45 18.61
CA ASN A 28 -9.33 7.59 19.14
C ASN A 28 -10.32 7.97 18.03
N ARG A 29 -11.45 7.25 17.97
CA ARG A 29 -12.58 7.53 17.06
C ARG A 29 -13.05 8.98 17.12
N THR A 30 -13.04 9.59 18.30
CA THR A 30 -13.49 10.97 18.51
C THR A 30 -12.55 12.01 17.90
N MET A 31 -11.29 11.63 17.62
CA MET A 31 -10.27 12.50 17.02
C MET A 31 -10.11 12.27 15.51
N ARG A 32 -11.03 11.52 14.88
CA ARG A 32 -11.00 11.33 13.43
C ARG A 32 -11.19 12.68 12.73
N ALA A 33 -10.38 12.93 11.71
CA ALA A 33 -10.42 14.15 10.93
C ALA A 33 -10.18 13.80 9.46
N GLY A 34 -11.11 14.20 8.59
CA GLY A 34 -11.04 13.91 7.15
C GLY A 34 -10.98 12.41 6.81
N PRO A 35 -10.53 12.06 5.59
CA PRO A 35 -10.35 10.67 5.18
C PRO A 35 -9.21 10.02 5.97
N MET A 36 -9.56 9.17 6.95
CA MET A 36 -8.61 8.58 7.89
C MET A 36 -7.48 7.80 7.20
N GLN A 37 -7.76 7.16 6.07
CA GLN A 37 -6.75 6.46 5.27
C GLN A 37 -5.58 7.39 4.89
N LEU A 38 -5.86 8.62 4.42
CA LEU A 38 -4.84 9.58 4.01
C LEU A 38 -4.08 10.17 5.21
N VAL A 39 -4.80 10.47 6.30
CA VAL A 39 -4.17 10.90 7.56
C VAL A 39 -3.11 9.89 8.01
N PHE A 40 -3.48 8.63 7.92
CA PHE A 40 -2.64 7.53 8.33
C PHE A 40 -1.46 7.28 7.38
N TYR A 41 -1.65 7.41 6.07
CA TYR A 41 -0.54 7.37 5.11
C TYR A 41 0.46 8.51 5.35
N ASN A 42 -0.01 9.73 5.57
CA ASN A 42 0.85 10.87 5.86
C ASN A 42 1.62 10.68 7.17
N ARG A 43 0.97 10.21 8.24
CA ARG A 43 1.65 9.88 9.50
C ARG A 43 2.70 8.77 9.36
N CYS A 44 2.45 7.79 8.48
CA CYS A 44 3.44 6.76 8.16
C CYS A 44 4.68 7.39 7.51
N LEU A 45 4.47 8.24 6.50
CA LEU A 45 5.56 8.95 5.81
C LEU A 45 6.31 9.87 6.79
N GLU A 46 5.62 10.70 7.58
CA GLU A 46 6.23 11.58 8.59
C GLU A 46 7.14 10.81 9.56
N ARG A 47 6.72 9.62 9.99
CA ARG A 47 7.46 8.82 10.98
C ARG A 47 8.61 8.02 10.38
N TYR A 48 8.44 7.49 9.17
CA TYR A 48 9.33 6.46 8.63
C TYR A 48 10.08 6.88 7.37
N ALA A 49 9.75 8.00 6.73
CA ALA A 49 10.41 8.45 5.51
C ALA A 49 11.92 8.61 5.69
N ALA A 50 12.37 9.15 6.82
CA ALA A 50 13.80 9.32 7.11
C ALA A 50 14.55 7.99 7.36
N ARG A 51 13.85 6.86 7.49
CA ARG A 51 14.43 5.55 7.84
C ARG A 51 14.45 4.56 6.67
N HIS A 52 13.83 4.91 5.54
CA HIS A 52 13.66 4.00 4.41
C HIS A 52 13.83 4.78 3.11
N THR A 53 14.39 4.17 2.07
CA THR A 53 14.44 4.77 0.73
C THR A 53 13.06 4.77 0.05
N TRP A 54 12.33 3.68 0.25
CA TRP A 54 11.02 3.43 -0.35
C TRP A 54 10.02 3.00 0.71
N ILE A 55 8.77 3.45 0.58
CA ILE A 55 7.64 3.01 1.40
C ILE A 55 6.50 2.61 0.46
N ALA A 56 6.11 1.33 0.50
CA ALA A 56 4.93 0.84 -0.21
C ALA A 56 3.66 1.15 0.61
N ILE A 57 2.64 1.65 -0.07
CA ILE A 57 1.33 1.94 0.53
C ILE A 57 0.31 0.99 -0.07
N LEU A 58 -0.16 0.05 0.76
CA LEU A 58 -1.05 -1.05 0.39
C LEU A 58 -2.17 -1.19 1.41
N ASP A 59 -3.30 -1.72 0.96
CA ASP A 59 -4.38 -2.18 1.83
C ASP A 59 -4.09 -3.61 2.33
N ALA A 60 -4.75 -4.01 3.41
CA ALA A 60 -4.40 -5.24 4.15
C ALA A 60 -4.69 -6.55 3.39
N ASP A 61 -5.50 -6.49 2.35
CA ASP A 61 -5.87 -7.59 1.46
C ASP A 61 -5.10 -7.57 0.13
N GLU A 62 -4.15 -6.64 -0.02
CA GLU A 62 -3.32 -6.48 -1.21
C GLU A 62 -1.94 -7.12 -1.03
N TYR A 63 -1.36 -7.57 -2.12
CA TYR A 63 0.01 -8.06 -2.16
C TYR A 63 0.67 -7.67 -3.49
N ILE A 64 2.00 -7.59 -3.48
CA ILE A 64 2.80 -7.31 -4.67
C ILE A 64 3.28 -8.65 -5.24
N GLU A 65 3.19 -8.78 -6.56
CA GLU A 65 3.76 -9.88 -7.33
C GLU A 65 4.76 -9.33 -8.35
N THR A 66 5.84 -10.06 -8.57
CA THR A 66 6.87 -9.71 -9.57
C THR A 66 7.02 -10.91 -10.50
N PRO A 67 6.25 -10.98 -11.61
CA PRO A 67 6.20 -12.16 -12.47
C PRO A 67 7.41 -12.27 -13.42
N GLY A 68 8.20 -11.19 -13.54
CA GLY A 68 9.42 -11.16 -14.34
C GLY A 68 10.61 -11.84 -13.65
N PRO A 69 11.80 -11.82 -14.29
CA PRO A 69 13.02 -12.40 -13.73
C PRO A 69 13.60 -11.57 -12.58
N GLU A 70 13.22 -10.29 -12.49
CA GLU A 70 13.68 -9.35 -11.47
C GLU A 70 12.90 -9.55 -10.17
N THR A 71 13.58 -9.30 -9.05
CA THR A 71 12.95 -9.13 -7.75
C THR A 71 12.33 -7.74 -7.63
N PHE A 72 11.33 -7.58 -6.77
CA PHE A 72 10.74 -6.27 -6.48
C PHE A 72 11.78 -5.24 -6.01
N ARG A 73 12.82 -5.68 -5.29
CA ARG A 73 13.93 -4.84 -4.84
C ARG A 73 14.74 -4.31 -6.04
N GLU A 74 15.14 -5.17 -6.96
CA GLU A 74 15.94 -4.77 -8.14
C GLU A 74 15.19 -3.75 -8.99
N VAL A 75 13.88 -3.92 -9.16
CA VAL A 75 13.03 -2.92 -9.84
C VAL A 75 13.11 -1.57 -9.14
N LEU A 76 13.00 -1.50 -7.81
CA LEU A 76 13.09 -0.23 -7.06
C LEU A 76 14.49 0.40 -7.14
N GLU A 77 15.54 -0.42 -7.00
CA GLU A 77 16.94 0.00 -7.07
C GLU A 77 17.27 0.65 -8.43
N SER A 78 16.67 0.17 -9.53
CA SER A 78 16.82 0.76 -10.87
C SER A 78 16.40 2.24 -10.95
N PHE A 79 15.53 2.70 -10.05
CA PHE A 79 15.05 4.09 -10.01
C PHE A 79 15.76 4.96 -8.96
N GLU A 80 16.67 4.43 -8.13
CA GLU A 80 17.23 5.16 -6.99
C GLU A 80 18.08 6.38 -7.38
N HIS A 81 18.83 6.26 -8.47
CA HIS A 81 19.64 7.37 -8.98
C HIS A 81 18.84 8.36 -9.84
N ASN A 82 17.66 7.98 -10.30
CA ASN A 82 16.80 8.87 -11.07
C ASN A 82 16.16 9.92 -10.15
N ARG A 83 16.49 11.20 -10.40
CA ARG A 83 16.00 12.34 -9.63
C ARG A 83 14.64 12.88 -10.10
N SER A 84 14.10 12.38 -11.20
CA SER A 84 12.73 12.71 -11.63
C SER A 84 11.68 11.73 -11.11
N VAL A 85 12.07 10.60 -10.52
CA VAL A 85 11.14 9.56 -10.05
C VAL A 85 10.89 9.69 -8.56
N GLY A 86 9.65 10.07 -8.22
CA GLY A 86 9.16 10.20 -6.85
C GLY A 86 8.40 8.96 -6.35
N ALA A 87 7.83 8.16 -7.25
CA ALA A 87 7.22 6.88 -6.90
C ALA A 87 7.21 5.92 -8.09
N LEU A 88 7.13 4.63 -7.78
CA LEU A 88 6.72 3.58 -8.71
C LEU A 88 5.23 3.32 -8.53
N GLY A 89 4.46 3.46 -9.61
CA GLY A 89 3.07 3.03 -9.69
C GLY A 89 3.01 1.56 -10.10
N ILE A 90 2.37 0.73 -9.29
CA ILE A 90 2.12 -0.68 -9.58
C ILE A 90 0.69 -0.81 -10.06
N ASN A 91 0.49 -1.44 -11.23
CA ASN A 91 -0.84 -1.76 -11.74
C ASN A 91 -1.64 -2.57 -10.70
N TRP A 92 -2.85 -2.11 -10.38
CA TRP A 92 -3.71 -2.79 -9.42
C TRP A 92 -4.69 -3.72 -10.12
N LYS A 93 -4.37 -5.01 -10.11
CA LYS A 93 -5.26 -6.07 -10.60
C LYS A 93 -6.17 -6.58 -9.49
N VAL A 94 -7.46 -6.30 -9.58
CA VAL A 94 -8.45 -6.70 -8.58
C VAL A 94 -9.07 -8.06 -8.91
N HIS A 95 -9.16 -8.92 -7.90
CA HIS A 95 -9.88 -10.18 -7.98
C HIS A 95 -11.23 -10.07 -7.27
N THR A 96 -12.25 -10.73 -7.78
CA THR A 96 -13.57 -10.82 -7.12
C THR A 96 -13.52 -11.78 -5.94
N SER A 97 -14.65 -11.91 -5.23
CA SER A 97 -14.79 -12.92 -4.18
C SER A 97 -14.70 -14.37 -4.68
N SER A 98 -14.67 -14.59 -6.00
CA SER A 98 -14.75 -15.93 -6.62
C SER A 98 -15.95 -16.76 -6.11
N GLY A 99 -17.02 -16.10 -5.66
CA GLY A 99 -18.21 -16.75 -5.09
C GLY A 99 -18.02 -17.36 -3.70
N LEU A 100 -16.87 -17.13 -3.06
CA LEU A 100 -16.58 -17.66 -1.72
C LEU A 100 -17.49 -17.03 -0.67
N LYS A 101 -18.15 -17.87 0.12
CA LYS A 101 -19.03 -17.47 1.23
C LYS A 101 -18.39 -17.65 2.60
N THR A 102 -17.28 -18.37 2.66
CA THR A 102 -16.53 -18.67 3.87
C THR A 102 -15.06 -18.34 3.66
N ARG A 103 -14.34 -18.11 4.77
CA ARG A 103 -12.91 -17.76 4.72
C ARG A 103 -12.11 -18.93 4.12
N PRO A 104 -11.37 -18.72 3.01
CA PRO A 104 -10.54 -19.77 2.44
C PRO A 104 -9.28 -20.00 3.28
N SER A 105 -8.66 -21.18 3.12
CA SER A 105 -7.37 -21.49 3.74
C SER A 105 -6.21 -20.66 3.18
N SER A 106 -6.32 -20.22 1.92
CA SER A 106 -5.33 -19.38 1.25
C SER A 106 -6.00 -18.36 0.35
N SER A 107 -5.82 -17.07 0.63
CA SER A 107 -6.36 -16.00 -0.20
C SER A 107 -5.84 -16.07 -1.64
N ARG A 108 -4.52 -16.28 -1.82
CA ARG A 108 -3.88 -16.34 -3.15
C ARG A 108 -4.40 -17.48 -4.02
N LYS A 109 -4.77 -18.62 -3.43
CA LYS A 109 -5.30 -19.78 -4.17
C LYS A 109 -6.80 -19.70 -4.41
N ALA A 110 -7.51 -18.86 -3.66
CA ALA A 110 -8.97 -18.86 -3.62
C ALA A 110 -9.61 -17.71 -4.40
N PHE A 111 -8.99 -16.52 -4.40
CA PHE A 111 -9.48 -15.36 -5.15
C PHE A 111 -8.78 -15.27 -6.51
N THR A 112 -9.22 -16.07 -7.48
CA THR A 112 -8.56 -16.23 -8.78
C THR A 112 -9.31 -15.57 -9.94
N SER A 113 -10.58 -15.19 -9.73
CA SER A 113 -11.42 -14.59 -10.76
C SER A 113 -11.16 -13.08 -10.81
N CYS A 114 -10.76 -12.53 -11.95
CA CYS A 114 -10.55 -11.09 -12.10
C CYS A 114 -11.87 -10.32 -12.01
N ALA A 115 -11.84 -9.12 -11.44
CA ALA A 115 -12.92 -8.16 -11.55
C ALA A 115 -13.11 -7.71 -13.01
N PHE A 116 -14.29 -7.22 -13.33
CA PHE A 116 -14.61 -6.72 -14.68
C PHE A 116 -13.61 -5.65 -15.14
N ASP A 117 -13.16 -5.76 -16.38
CA ASP A 117 -12.16 -4.89 -16.99
C ASP A 117 -12.76 -4.08 -18.15
N GLY A 118 -12.53 -2.77 -18.16
CA GLY A 118 -13.22 -1.82 -19.02
C GLY A 118 -12.86 -0.37 -18.69
N ASN A 119 -13.35 0.58 -19.49
CA ASN A 119 -13.02 1.98 -19.25
C ASN A 119 -13.67 2.51 -17.95
N GLY A 120 -12.87 3.15 -17.09
CA GLY A 120 -13.33 3.67 -15.80
C GLY A 120 -13.46 2.60 -14.69
N THR A 121 -12.94 1.39 -14.91
CA THR A 121 -12.98 0.34 -13.88
C THR A 121 -11.82 0.46 -12.90
N ILE A 122 -11.97 -0.23 -11.76
CA ILE A 122 -11.01 -0.24 -10.67
C ILE A 122 -9.62 -0.79 -11.06
N ASN A 123 -9.55 -1.63 -12.10
CA ASN A 123 -8.31 -2.19 -12.63
C ASN A 123 -7.42 -1.15 -13.36
N GLN A 124 -7.93 0.06 -13.60
CA GLN A 124 -7.14 1.16 -14.17
C GLN A 124 -6.36 1.96 -13.11
N TYR A 125 -6.59 1.67 -11.83
CA TYR A 125 -5.87 2.33 -10.75
C TYR A 125 -4.53 1.65 -10.44
N ILE A 126 -3.73 2.35 -9.64
CA ILE A 126 -2.42 1.91 -9.21
C ILE A 126 -2.34 1.88 -7.69
N LYS A 127 -1.34 1.18 -7.16
CA LYS A 127 -0.81 1.42 -5.82
C LYS A 127 0.59 2.00 -5.95
N SER A 128 0.96 2.88 -5.02
CA SER A 128 2.21 3.62 -5.11
C SER A 128 3.24 3.11 -4.11
N VAL A 129 4.46 2.92 -4.60
CA VAL A 129 5.67 2.73 -3.80
C VAL A 129 6.45 4.03 -3.85
N VAL A 130 6.48 4.73 -2.72
CA VAL A 130 6.89 6.12 -2.67
C VAL A 130 8.35 6.23 -2.27
N LYS A 131 9.13 6.98 -3.05
CA LYS A 131 10.50 7.34 -2.74
C LYS A 131 10.51 8.49 -1.73
N THR A 132 11.05 8.23 -0.55
CA THR A 132 10.89 9.09 0.62
C THR A 132 11.66 10.42 0.51
N SER A 133 12.73 10.45 -0.29
CA SER A 133 13.58 11.62 -0.50
C SER A 133 12.87 12.82 -1.15
N PHE A 134 11.67 12.63 -1.70
CA PHE A 134 10.90 13.66 -2.39
C PHE A 134 9.76 14.28 -1.56
N GLY A 135 9.73 14.03 -0.24
CA GLY A 135 8.76 14.69 0.66
C GLY A 135 7.31 14.41 0.25
N ALA A 136 6.97 13.14 0.08
CA ALA A 136 5.68 12.76 -0.46
C ALA A 136 4.52 13.03 0.50
N THR A 137 3.37 13.42 -0.05
CA THR A 137 2.11 13.58 0.68
C THR A 137 0.99 12.89 -0.10
N ALA A 138 0.15 12.13 0.60
CA ALA A 138 -0.97 11.42 -0.02
C ALA A 138 -1.96 12.42 -0.66
N ALA A 139 -2.20 12.29 -1.96
CA ALA A 139 -3.21 13.07 -2.67
C ALA A 139 -4.56 12.35 -2.66
N ASN A 140 -4.52 11.04 -2.82
CA ASN A 140 -5.61 10.09 -2.68
C ASN A 140 -4.99 8.71 -2.34
N PRO A 141 -5.78 7.64 -2.15
CA PRO A 141 -5.24 6.34 -1.74
C PRO A 141 -4.24 5.71 -2.74
N HIS A 142 -4.22 6.19 -3.98
CA HIS A 142 -3.45 5.63 -5.09
C HIS A 142 -2.26 6.50 -5.51
N LYS A 143 -2.33 7.82 -5.29
CA LYS A 143 -1.39 8.82 -5.84
C LYS A 143 -0.86 9.77 -4.76
N PHE A 144 0.39 10.19 -4.95
CA PHE A 144 1.12 11.05 -4.04
C PHE A 144 1.59 12.32 -4.76
N ARG A 145 1.62 13.43 -4.04
CA ARG A 145 2.29 14.66 -4.46
C ARG A 145 3.71 14.66 -3.93
N PHE A 146 4.64 15.24 -4.69
CA PHE A 146 6.06 15.33 -4.36
C PHE A 146 6.50 16.78 -4.30
N ALA A 147 7.55 17.06 -3.52
CA ALA A 147 8.26 18.31 -3.61
C ALA A 147 8.97 18.43 -4.97
N GLY A 148 8.82 19.56 -5.64
CA GLY A 148 9.45 19.83 -6.93
C GLY A 148 8.74 19.15 -8.12
N LYS A 149 9.53 18.61 -9.05
CA LYS A 149 9.05 18.07 -10.35
C LYS A 149 9.08 16.54 -10.45
N ALA A 150 9.25 15.84 -9.33
CA ALA A 150 9.27 14.38 -9.34
C ALA A 150 7.87 13.82 -9.69
N VAL A 151 7.85 12.70 -10.41
CA VAL A 151 6.65 12.07 -10.93
C VAL A 151 6.53 10.61 -10.49
N THR A 152 5.33 10.08 -10.56
CA THR A 152 5.08 8.63 -10.52
C THR A 152 5.33 8.04 -11.90
N VAL A 153 6.07 6.93 -11.98
CA VAL A 153 6.32 6.18 -13.22
C VAL A 153 5.81 4.74 -13.09
N GLY A 154 5.59 4.06 -14.20
CA GLY A 154 5.05 2.70 -14.26
C GLY A 154 3.90 2.55 -15.23
#